data_AF-A0AAW9N2X6-F1
#
_entry.id   AF-A0AAW9N2X6-F1
#
_cell.length_a   1.000
_cell.length_b   1.000
_cell.length_c   1.000
_cell.angle_alpha   90.00
_cell.angle_beta   90.00
_cell.angle_gamma   90.00
#
_symmetry.space_group_name_H-M   'P 1'
#
loop_
_entity.id
_entity.type
_entity.pdbx_description
1 polymer ?
#
loop_
_entity_poly.entity_id
_entity_poly.type
_entity_poly.pdbx_seq_one_letter_code
_entity_poly.pdbx_strand_id
1 'polypeptide(L)'
;MKKRYFLFVTIFIIIAICVLTVFLPQITEYLNYRIFTTKVDDSVTSLSRLEFIKICASVFGPILTVMVFVNTLNMQKKTEQKQNELEVKQAKAENERAKKELLTQIDREFYFLLNMFIEIQKDQNAKQAVIALQKLAIFNEKGFNQDYAFTSKDLSDSEIGSTIEQSGPLKGTVEYIKFETFDVSKSMGNYQTKTKDVATSLHDQKVAILNEQYEKMQIYLGRYFKMFHRIVKTLNEYYDDYNDFDVKRYTKYIGTLRTQISPAEFQVILFNSLYIKRGFGLGIQLIGSGFFGDDFDFETNQHFETSINEQWFLSLSTVDSDNSIKRQKLSEYIKELGSVEYKKIANFESLYKLFNETKL
;
A
#
# COMPACT_ATOMS: atom_id res chain seq x y z
N MET A 1 -15.19 -43.21 19.39
CA MET A 1 -16.35 -44.13 19.51
C MET A 1 -16.33 -45.30 18.50
N LYS A 2 -16.16 -45.09 17.18
CA LYS A 2 -16.27 -46.16 16.16
C LYS A 2 -15.34 -47.39 16.33
N LYS A 3 -14.07 -47.22 16.76
CA LYS A 3 -13.14 -48.35 16.98
C LYS A 3 -13.54 -49.29 18.12
N ARG A 4 -14.15 -48.76 19.19
CA ARG A 4 -14.58 -49.58 20.34
C ARG A 4 -15.82 -50.42 19.99
N TYR A 5 -16.71 -49.88 19.16
CA TYR A 5 -17.90 -50.58 18.69
C TYR A 5 -17.53 -51.75 17.77
N PHE A 6 -16.56 -51.56 16.86
CA PHE A 6 -16.08 -52.63 15.98
C PHE A 6 -15.45 -53.80 16.76
N LEU A 7 -14.65 -53.49 17.80
CA LEU A 7 -14.05 -54.51 18.68
C LEU A 7 -15.11 -55.30 19.47
N PHE A 8 -16.16 -54.62 19.95
CA PHE A 8 -17.25 -55.27 20.66
C PHE A 8 -18.05 -56.20 19.75
N VAL A 9 -18.33 -55.78 18.51
CA VAL A 9 -19.05 -56.60 17.53
C VAL A 9 -18.23 -57.82 17.13
N THR A 10 -16.91 -57.70 16.93
CA THR A 10 -16.06 -58.86 16.61
C THR A 10 -15.94 -59.83 17.77
N ILE A 11 -15.80 -59.35 19.01
CA ILE A 11 -15.79 -60.20 20.22
C ILE A 11 -17.14 -60.93 20.37
N PHE A 12 -18.26 -60.23 20.13
CA PHE A 12 -19.59 -60.82 20.23
C PHE A 12 -19.82 -61.93 19.19
N ILE A 13 -19.34 -61.72 17.95
CA ILE A 13 -19.41 -62.75 16.89
C ILE A 13 -18.54 -63.96 17.25
N ILE A 14 -17.35 -63.76 17.79
CA ILE A 14 -16.47 -64.87 18.21
C ILE A 14 -17.12 -65.66 19.35
N ILE A 15 -17.69 -64.97 20.35
CA ILE A 15 -18.41 -65.62 21.45
C ILE A 15 -19.63 -66.37 20.93
N ALA A 16 -20.40 -65.79 20.01
CA ALA A 16 -21.55 -66.46 19.39
C ALA A 16 -21.13 -67.73 18.62
N ILE A 17 -20.02 -67.69 17.88
CA ILE A 17 -19.47 -68.86 17.19
C ILE A 17 -19.00 -69.92 18.19
N CYS A 18 -18.29 -69.54 19.26
CA CYS A 18 -17.85 -70.45 20.31
C CYS A 18 -19.03 -71.09 21.07
N VAL A 19 -20.07 -70.33 21.35
CA VAL A 19 -21.31 -70.84 21.96
C VAL A 19 -21.98 -71.81 20.98
N LEU A 20 -22.11 -71.46 19.70
CA LEU A 20 -22.69 -72.36 18.70
C LEU A 20 -21.89 -73.65 18.52
N THR A 21 -20.55 -73.62 18.59
CA THR A 21 -19.72 -74.83 18.47
C THR A 21 -19.77 -75.71 19.73
N VAL A 22 -19.83 -75.11 20.92
CA VAL A 22 -19.93 -75.84 22.19
C VAL A 22 -21.32 -76.45 22.39
N PHE A 23 -22.37 -75.74 21.98
CA PHE A 23 -23.75 -76.23 22.07
C PHE A 23 -24.20 -77.02 20.83
N LEU A 24 -23.38 -77.08 19.77
CA LEU A 24 -23.66 -77.86 18.56
C LEU A 24 -24.00 -79.34 18.86
N PRO A 25 -23.27 -80.05 19.74
CA PRO A 25 -23.56 -81.44 20.08
C PRO A 25 -24.91 -81.61 20.80
N GLN A 26 -25.26 -80.66 21.69
CA GLN A 26 -26.51 -80.68 22.44
C GLN A 26 -27.71 -80.29 21.56
N ILE A 27 -27.52 -79.36 20.62
CA ILE A 27 -28.53 -79.00 19.62
C ILE A 27 -28.74 -80.13 18.63
N THR A 28 -27.68 -80.83 18.22
CA THR A 28 -27.79 -82.03 17.37
C THR A 28 -28.46 -83.19 18.09
N GLU A 29 -28.20 -83.42 19.38
CA GLU A 29 -28.97 -84.36 20.20
C GLU A 29 -30.43 -83.95 20.37
N TYR A 30 -30.73 -82.68 20.62
CA TYR A 30 -32.10 -82.18 20.79
C TYR A 30 -32.91 -82.25 19.48
N LEU A 31 -32.28 -81.96 18.34
CA LEU A 31 -32.89 -82.12 17.01
C LEU A 31 -33.05 -83.60 16.64
N ASN A 32 -32.07 -84.47 16.95
CA ASN A 32 -32.25 -85.92 16.82
C ASN A 32 -33.42 -86.42 17.68
N TYR A 33 -33.58 -85.92 18.90
CA TYR A 33 -34.62 -86.40 19.80
C TYR A 33 -36.05 -86.00 19.36
N ARG A 34 -36.21 -84.84 18.70
CA ARG A 34 -37.52 -84.39 18.21
C ARG A 34 -37.87 -84.85 16.79
N ILE A 35 -36.89 -85.17 15.96
CA ILE A 35 -37.14 -85.54 14.55
C ILE A 35 -37.35 -87.06 14.38
N PHE A 36 -36.85 -87.90 15.30
CA PHE A 36 -36.88 -89.36 15.17
C PHE A 36 -38.15 -90.08 15.68
N THR A 37 -39.30 -89.39 15.77
CA THR A 37 -40.62 -90.07 15.88
C THR A 37 -41.39 -90.11 14.57
N THR A 38 -40.85 -89.54 13.49
CA THR A 38 -41.36 -89.70 12.13
C THR A 38 -40.22 -90.18 11.25
N LYS A 39 -40.44 -91.33 10.56
CA LYS A 39 -39.52 -91.94 9.58
C LYS A 39 -38.65 -90.90 8.88
N VAL A 40 -37.36 -90.90 9.19
CA VAL A 40 -36.36 -90.06 8.53
C VAL A 40 -36.06 -90.70 7.17
N ASP A 41 -36.38 -89.96 6.11
CA ASP A 41 -35.87 -90.19 4.76
C ASP A 41 -34.38 -89.83 4.78
N ASP A 42 -33.51 -90.70 4.26
CA ASP A 42 -32.03 -90.70 4.39
C ASP A 42 -31.31 -89.49 3.72
N SER A 43 -32.03 -88.39 3.46
CA SER A 43 -31.48 -87.17 2.86
C SER A 43 -31.04 -86.11 3.89
N VAL A 44 -31.27 -86.34 5.18
CA VAL A 44 -31.05 -85.31 6.22
C VAL A 44 -30.25 -85.87 7.38
N THR A 45 -28.94 -86.07 7.21
CA THR A 45 -27.91 -85.89 8.27
C THR A 45 -26.53 -86.37 7.81
N SER A 46 -25.82 -85.54 7.05
CA SER A 46 -24.38 -85.34 7.25
C SER A 46 -23.99 -84.13 6.40
N LEU A 47 -23.90 -82.96 7.03
CA LEU A 47 -23.35 -81.77 6.38
C LEU A 47 -21.93 -82.14 5.95
N SER A 48 -21.73 -82.37 4.66
CA SER A 48 -20.41 -82.74 4.16
C SER A 48 -19.44 -81.61 4.48
N ARG A 49 -18.16 -81.90 4.73
CA ARG A 49 -17.14 -80.85 4.95
C ARG A 49 -17.19 -79.76 3.87
N LEU A 50 -17.60 -80.15 2.66
CA LEU A 50 -17.76 -79.30 1.49
C LEU A 50 -18.98 -78.36 1.58
N GLU A 51 -20.08 -78.78 2.18
CA GLU A 51 -21.27 -77.95 2.43
C GLU A 51 -21.04 -76.97 3.59
N PHE A 52 -20.32 -77.38 4.64
CA PHE A 52 -19.90 -76.46 5.70
C PHE A 52 -18.96 -75.38 5.19
N ILE A 53 -17.99 -75.74 4.32
CA ILE A 53 -17.11 -74.76 3.66
C ILE A 53 -17.91 -73.80 2.78
N LYS A 54 -18.95 -74.27 2.07
CA LYS A 54 -19.84 -73.39 1.28
C LYS A 54 -20.61 -72.40 2.15
N ILE A 55 -21.14 -72.83 3.29
CA ILE A 55 -21.83 -71.94 4.25
C ILE A 55 -20.84 -70.91 4.80
N CYS A 56 -19.67 -71.35 5.26
CA CYS A 56 -18.61 -70.45 5.73
C CYS A 56 -18.18 -69.45 4.65
N ALA A 57 -17.96 -69.89 3.41
CA ALA A 57 -17.62 -69.01 2.29
C ALA A 57 -18.75 -68.01 1.98
N SER A 58 -20.02 -68.43 2.09
CA SER A 58 -21.18 -67.57 1.84
C SER A 58 -21.36 -66.48 2.90
N VAL A 59 -20.89 -66.70 4.14
CA VAL A 59 -21.00 -65.73 5.24
C VAL A 59 -19.74 -64.87 5.36
N PHE A 60 -18.54 -65.48 5.34
CA PHE A 60 -17.28 -64.76 5.49
C PHE A 60 -16.90 -63.98 4.24
N GLY A 61 -17.27 -64.45 3.04
CA GLY A 61 -17.01 -63.74 1.78
C GLY A 61 -17.57 -62.32 1.79
N PRO A 62 -18.89 -62.12 1.98
CA PRO A 62 -19.49 -60.80 2.07
C PRO A 62 -18.92 -59.90 3.18
N ILE A 63 -18.63 -60.47 4.37
CA ILE A 63 -18.03 -59.72 5.48
C ILE A 63 -16.64 -59.20 5.09
N LEU A 64 -15.81 -60.04 4.47
CA LEU A 64 -14.47 -59.66 4.01
C LEU A 64 -14.57 -58.59 2.91
N THR A 65 -15.51 -58.73 1.97
CA THR A 65 -15.75 -57.73 0.91
C THR A 65 -16.13 -56.37 1.50
N VAL A 66 -17.04 -56.34 2.48
CA VAL A 66 -17.43 -55.10 3.17
C VAL A 66 -16.24 -54.50 3.93
N MET A 67 -15.42 -55.32 4.59
CA MET A 67 -14.25 -54.85 5.32
C MET A 67 -13.20 -54.21 4.40
N VAL A 68 -12.90 -54.88 3.27
CA VAL A 68 -12.00 -54.34 2.24
C VAL A 68 -12.58 -53.05 1.66
N PHE A 69 -13.87 -53.01 1.33
CA PHE A 69 -14.53 -51.83 0.80
C PHE A 69 -14.48 -50.63 1.76
N VAL A 70 -14.78 -50.83 3.06
CA VAL A 70 -14.68 -49.80 4.09
C VAL A 70 -13.26 -49.30 4.24
N ASN A 71 -12.26 -50.19 4.16
CA ASN A 71 -10.85 -49.80 4.23
C ASN A 71 -10.43 -48.97 3.02
N THR A 72 -10.87 -49.36 1.81
CA THR A 72 -10.66 -48.60 0.57
C THR A 72 -11.27 -47.20 0.66
N LEU A 73 -12.52 -47.07 1.14
CA LEU A 73 -13.17 -45.77 1.35
C LEU A 73 -12.42 -44.90 2.37
N ASN A 74 -11.93 -45.50 3.46
CA ASN A 74 -11.14 -44.78 4.45
C ASN A 74 -9.79 -44.30 3.90
N MET A 75 -9.13 -45.12 3.06
CA MET A 75 -7.91 -44.70 2.37
C MET A 75 -8.19 -43.57 1.39
N GLN A 76 -9.25 -43.66 0.59
CA GLN A 76 -9.66 -42.59 -0.33
C GLN A 76 -9.88 -41.27 0.41
N LYS A 77 -10.66 -41.27 1.50
CA LYS A 77 -10.88 -40.07 2.34
C LYS A 77 -9.58 -39.49 2.91
N LYS A 78 -8.66 -40.34 3.36
CA LYS A 78 -7.37 -39.90 3.93
C LYS A 78 -6.46 -39.31 2.84
N THR A 79 -6.49 -39.88 1.63
CA THR A 79 -5.75 -39.37 0.48
C THR A 79 -6.29 -38.01 0.05
N GLU A 80 -7.61 -37.87 -0.07
CA GLU A 80 -8.29 -36.61 -0.39
C GLU A 80 -7.97 -35.51 0.63
N GLN A 81 -8.02 -35.82 1.93
CA GLN A 81 -7.64 -34.87 2.99
C GLN A 81 -6.19 -34.40 2.86
N LYS A 82 -5.25 -35.33 2.61
CA LYS A 82 -3.84 -34.97 2.41
C LYS A 82 -3.63 -34.14 1.16
N GLN A 83 -4.37 -34.42 0.09
CA GLN A 83 -4.29 -33.67 -1.15
C GLN A 83 -4.79 -32.24 -0.93
N ASN A 84 -5.94 -32.06 -0.28
CA ASN A 84 -6.46 -30.74 0.09
C ASN A 84 -5.48 -29.97 1.00
N GLU A 85 -4.86 -30.64 1.97
CA GLU A 85 -3.83 -30.02 2.83
C GLU A 85 -2.58 -29.58 2.04
N LEU A 86 -2.16 -30.36 1.05
CA LEU A 86 -1.03 -30.03 0.17
C LEU A 86 -1.37 -28.84 -0.74
N GLU A 87 -2.57 -28.83 -1.34
CA GLU A 87 -3.06 -27.73 -2.18
C GLU A 87 -3.13 -26.42 -1.39
N VAL A 88 -3.67 -26.44 -0.17
CA VAL A 88 -3.71 -25.26 0.71
C VAL A 88 -2.30 -24.77 1.07
N LYS A 89 -1.36 -25.70 1.34
CA LYS A 89 0.04 -25.35 1.63
C LYS A 89 0.74 -24.75 0.41
N GLN A 90 0.51 -25.30 -0.78
CA GLN A 90 1.05 -24.79 -2.04
C GLN A 90 0.49 -23.39 -2.33
N ALA A 91 -0.82 -23.20 -2.25
CA ALA A 91 -1.45 -21.90 -2.47
C ALA A 91 -0.92 -20.82 -1.50
N LYS A 92 -0.70 -21.18 -0.22
CA LYS A 92 -0.09 -20.27 0.76
C LYS A 92 1.35 -19.91 0.39
N ALA A 93 2.17 -20.91 0.02
CA ALA A 93 3.56 -20.68 -0.36
C ALA A 93 3.68 -19.86 -1.65
N GLU A 94 2.78 -20.07 -2.61
CA GLU A 94 2.70 -19.27 -3.85
C GLU A 94 2.31 -17.82 -3.55
N ASN A 95 1.31 -17.60 -2.70
CA ASN A 95 0.93 -16.25 -2.28
C ASN A 95 2.07 -15.53 -1.53
N GLU A 96 2.77 -16.21 -0.62
CA GLU A 96 3.94 -15.66 0.07
C GLU A 96 5.08 -15.30 -0.90
N ARG A 97 5.31 -16.12 -1.93
CA ARG A 97 6.30 -15.83 -2.98
C ARG A 97 5.90 -14.60 -3.80
N ALA A 98 4.65 -14.54 -4.26
CA ALA A 98 4.13 -13.41 -5.02
C ALA A 98 4.23 -12.10 -4.22
N LYS A 99 3.87 -12.14 -2.94
CA LYS A 99 4.05 -11.00 -2.02
C LYS A 99 5.51 -10.56 -1.91
N LYS A 100 6.44 -11.51 -1.75
CA LYS A 100 7.87 -11.20 -1.65
C LYS A 100 8.43 -10.61 -2.95
N GLU A 101 7.99 -11.12 -4.09
CA GLU A 101 8.37 -10.61 -5.41
C GLU A 101 7.87 -9.18 -5.63
N LEU A 102 6.59 -8.91 -5.33
CA LEU A 102 6.01 -7.57 -5.37
C LEU A 102 6.82 -6.59 -4.49
N LEU A 103 7.09 -6.95 -3.24
CA LEU A 103 7.87 -6.08 -2.34
C LEU A 103 9.28 -5.81 -2.87
N THR A 104 9.92 -6.82 -3.46
CA THR A 104 11.25 -6.66 -4.07
C THR A 104 11.20 -5.76 -5.30
N GLN A 105 10.13 -5.82 -6.09
CA GLN A 105 9.91 -4.94 -7.22
C GLN A 105 9.73 -3.49 -6.76
N ILE A 106 8.90 -3.26 -5.73
CA ILE A 106 8.69 -1.94 -5.14
C ILE A 106 10.01 -1.35 -4.63
N ASP A 107 10.80 -2.13 -3.89
CA ASP A 107 12.13 -1.70 -3.42
C ASP A 107 13.01 -1.25 -4.60
N ARG A 108 13.11 -2.07 -5.66
CA ARG A 108 13.94 -1.77 -6.83
C ARG A 108 13.47 -0.50 -7.56
N GLU A 109 12.17 -0.37 -7.77
CA GLU A 109 11.60 0.78 -8.47
C GLU A 109 11.79 2.06 -7.65
N PHE A 110 11.52 2.03 -6.35
CA PHE A 110 11.75 3.16 -5.46
C PHE A 110 13.22 3.62 -5.49
N TYR A 111 14.18 2.72 -5.26
CA TYR A 111 15.59 3.11 -5.22
C TYR A 111 16.11 3.54 -6.59
N PHE A 112 15.58 2.99 -7.69
CA PHE A 112 15.89 3.46 -9.02
C PHE A 112 15.42 4.92 -9.24
N LEU A 113 14.17 5.23 -8.87
CA LEU A 113 13.64 6.59 -8.97
C LEU A 113 14.38 7.56 -8.03
N LEU A 114 14.67 7.14 -6.80
CA LEU A 114 15.40 7.92 -5.82
C LEU A 114 16.82 8.27 -6.32
N ASN A 115 17.53 7.31 -6.89
CA ASN A 115 18.86 7.55 -7.43
C ASN A 115 18.82 8.55 -8.60
N MET A 116 17.84 8.45 -9.50
CA MET A 116 17.66 9.44 -10.56
C MET A 116 17.36 10.83 -9.99
N PHE A 117 16.56 10.90 -8.93
CA PHE A 117 16.25 12.17 -8.25
C PHE A 117 17.50 12.80 -7.61
N ILE A 118 18.31 12.01 -6.92
CA ILE A 118 19.59 12.44 -6.34
C ILE A 118 20.55 12.95 -7.44
N GLU A 119 20.60 12.29 -8.60
CA GLU A 119 21.40 12.79 -9.72
C GLU A 119 20.87 14.13 -10.26
N ILE A 120 19.55 14.33 -10.30
CA ILE A 120 18.96 15.62 -10.67
C ILE A 120 19.30 16.71 -9.64
N GLN A 121 19.32 16.38 -8.35
CA GLN A 121 19.70 17.31 -7.26
C GLN A 121 21.15 17.80 -7.36
N LYS A 122 22.04 17.03 -8.00
CA LYS A 122 23.44 17.41 -8.19
C LYS A 122 23.64 18.47 -9.28
N ASP A 123 22.64 18.73 -10.13
CA ASP A 123 22.70 19.80 -11.12
C ASP A 123 22.82 21.17 -10.42
N GLN A 124 23.93 21.86 -10.68
CA GLN A 124 24.20 23.16 -10.08
C GLN A 124 23.13 24.20 -10.42
N ASN A 125 22.55 24.14 -11.62
CA ASN A 125 21.48 25.06 -12.01
C ASN A 125 20.21 24.81 -11.19
N ALA A 126 19.86 23.54 -10.96
CA ALA A 126 18.72 23.18 -10.12
C ALA A 126 18.97 23.60 -8.67
N LYS A 127 20.15 23.33 -8.11
CA LYS A 127 20.52 23.73 -6.75
C LYS A 127 20.45 25.24 -6.55
N GLN A 128 21.02 26.02 -7.49
CA GLN A 128 20.96 27.48 -7.44
C GLN A 128 19.53 28.00 -7.59
N ALA A 129 18.71 27.38 -8.46
CA ALA A 129 17.31 27.76 -8.62
C ALA A 129 16.48 27.50 -7.36
N VAL A 130 16.71 26.38 -6.64
CA VAL A 130 16.07 26.11 -5.34
C VAL A 130 16.45 27.19 -4.33
N ILE A 131 17.74 27.49 -4.16
CA ILE A 131 18.21 28.51 -3.21
C ILE A 131 17.65 29.89 -3.59
N ALA A 132 17.61 30.21 -4.88
CA ALA A 132 17.05 31.47 -5.38
C ALA A 132 15.55 31.56 -5.08
N LEU A 133 14.76 30.51 -5.36
CA LEU A 133 13.33 30.50 -5.04
C LEU A 133 13.07 30.58 -3.54
N GLN A 134 13.87 29.89 -2.74
CA GLN A 134 13.79 29.99 -1.29
C GLN A 134 13.98 31.46 -0.87
N LYS A 135 15.06 32.11 -1.33
CA LYS A 135 15.36 33.51 -1.01
C LYS A 135 14.35 34.51 -1.59
N LEU A 136 13.80 34.25 -2.78
CA LEU A 136 12.81 35.14 -3.40
C LEU A 136 11.42 34.98 -2.77
N ALA A 137 11.15 33.83 -2.15
CA ALA A 137 9.99 33.66 -1.28
C ALA A 137 10.17 34.39 0.08
N ILE A 138 11.40 34.76 0.47
CA ILE A 138 11.71 35.63 1.62
C ILE A 138 11.43 37.09 1.23
N PHE A 139 10.27 37.63 1.61
CA PHE A 139 10.02 39.06 1.48
C PHE A 139 10.54 39.83 2.71
N ASN A 140 11.60 40.62 2.54
CA ASN A 140 12.12 41.68 3.42
C ASN A 140 11.42 41.91 4.77
N GLU A 141 12.18 41.76 5.88
CA GLU A 141 12.06 42.26 7.28
C GLU A 141 10.68 42.42 7.97
N LYS A 142 9.58 42.24 7.26
CA LYS A 142 8.17 42.29 7.67
C LYS A 142 7.31 41.35 6.79
N GLY A 143 7.90 40.29 6.23
CA GLY A 143 7.21 39.34 5.34
C GLY A 143 7.81 37.93 5.26
N PHE A 144 6.90 36.98 5.03
CA PHE A 144 7.00 35.56 4.63
C PHE A 144 7.98 34.59 5.30
N ASN A 145 9.23 34.99 5.59
CA ASN A 145 10.16 34.07 6.25
C ASN A 145 9.93 34.00 7.77
N GLN A 146 9.20 34.96 8.34
CA GLN A 146 8.71 34.86 9.71
C GLN A 146 7.59 33.84 9.87
N ASP A 147 6.94 33.43 8.77
CA ASP A 147 5.91 32.38 8.83
C ASP A 147 6.53 30.97 8.73
N TYR A 148 7.82 30.87 8.35
CA TYR A 148 8.53 29.61 8.11
C TYR A 148 10.04 29.72 8.35
N ALA A 149 10.53 29.59 9.59
CA ALA A 149 11.94 29.26 9.84
C ALA A 149 12.13 27.75 10.05
N PHE A 150 13.17 27.17 9.46
CA PHE A 150 13.67 25.87 9.91
C PHE A 150 14.54 26.09 11.14
N THR A 151 14.61 25.11 12.05
CA THR A 151 15.62 25.08 13.12
C THR A 151 17.01 24.86 12.50
N SER A 152 17.56 25.87 11.82
CA SER A 152 18.93 25.84 11.36
C SER A 152 19.82 26.02 12.57
N LYS A 153 20.48 24.95 12.99
CA LYS A 153 21.76 25.10 13.68
C LYS A 153 22.71 25.67 12.64
N ASP A 154 22.83 27.00 12.65
CA ASP A 154 23.82 27.84 11.97
C ASP A 154 24.28 27.32 10.60
N LEU A 155 23.56 27.69 9.54
CA LEU A 155 24.25 27.95 8.27
C LEU A 155 25.07 29.21 8.51
N SER A 156 26.32 29.04 8.92
CA SER A 156 27.20 30.16 9.21
C SER A 156 27.36 31.02 7.97
N ASP A 157 27.27 32.34 8.14
CA ASP A 157 27.45 33.35 7.10
C ASP A 157 28.74 33.15 6.27
N SER A 158 29.71 32.38 6.78
CA SER A 158 30.96 32.00 6.10
C SER A 158 30.80 31.05 4.92
N GLU A 159 29.75 30.23 4.83
CA GLU A 159 29.48 29.40 3.63
C GLU A 159 28.66 30.16 2.56
N ILE A 160 28.07 31.29 2.95
CA ILE A 160 27.18 32.11 2.12
C ILE A 160 27.90 33.40 1.63
N GLY A 161 29.01 33.76 2.27
CA GLY A 161 29.69 35.06 2.13
C GLY A 161 30.74 35.21 1.02
N SER A 162 30.88 34.30 0.05
CA SER A 162 31.88 34.44 -1.01
C SER A 162 31.36 34.40 -2.45
N THR A 163 30.04 34.32 -2.68
CA THR A 163 29.50 34.24 -4.07
C THR A 163 28.43 35.27 -4.41
N ILE A 164 28.23 36.29 -3.56
CA ILE A 164 27.44 37.46 -3.94
C ILE A 164 28.24 38.71 -3.56
N GLU A 165 29.35 38.94 -4.26
CA GLU A 165 29.92 40.29 -4.33
C GLU A 165 28.96 41.18 -5.13
N GLN A 166 28.65 42.34 -4.56
CA GLN A 166 27.98 43.43 -5.25
C GLN A 166 28.80 43.85 -6.49
N SER A 167 28.13 43.91 -7.65
CA SER A 167 28.47 44.73 -8.83
C SER A 167 29.83 44.52 -9.53
N GLY A 168 29.80 44.12 -10.82
CA GLY A 168 30.93 44.28 -11.75
C GLY A 168 30.80 43.45 -13.04
N PRO A 169 31.31 43.91 -14.20
CA PRO A 169 31.24 43.16 -15.43
C PRO A 169 32.30 42.05 -15.41
N LEU A 170 31.90 40.83 -15.09
CA LEU A 170 32.80 39.68 -15.13
C LEU A 170 32.96 39.19 -16.58
N LYS A 171 34.14 39.48 -17.14
CA LYS A 171 34.66 38.92 -18.39
C LYS A 171 34.95 37.42 -18.23
N GLY A 172 34.36 36.59 -19.08
CA GLY A 172 34.78 35.20 -19.29
C GLY A 172 33.62 34.32 -19.69
N THR A 173 33.58 33.93 -20.96
CA THR A 173 32.59 33.09 -21.66
C THR A 173 32.12 31.84 -20.89
N VAL A 174 31.06 32.01 -20.09
CA VAL A 174 30.01 31.02 -19.79
C VAL A 174 28.72 31.83 -19.92
N GLU A 175 27.68 31.34 -20.57
CA GLU A 175 26.39 32.03 -20.59
C GLU A 175 25.79 32.00 -19.18
N TYR A 176 26.20 32.97 -18.35
CA TYR A 176 25.67 33.17 -17.01
C TYR A 176 24.22 33.64 -17.11
N ILE A 177 23.33 32.94 -16.42
CA ILE A 177 21.93 33.33 -16.29
C ILE A 177 21.91 34.66 -15.55
N LYS A 178 21.57 35.73 -16.29
CA LYS A 178 21.35 37.05 -15.73
C LYS A 178 20.06 36.99 -14.92
N PHE A 179 20.17 36.79 -13.62
CA PHE A 179 19.05 37.01 -12.71
C PHE A 179 18.84 38.52 -12.65
N GLU A 180 17.83 39.02 -13.36
CA GLU A 180 17.38 40.39 -13.17
C GLU A 180 17.03 40.56 -11.69
N THR A 181 17.74 41.46 -11.00
CA THR A 181 17.34 41.93 -9.69
C THR A 181 15.93 42.50 -9.84
N PHE A 182 14.95 41.73 -9.38
CA PHE A 182 13.56 42.12 -9.47
C PHE A 182 13.33 43.22 -8.44
N ASP A 183 13.19 44.45 -8.93
CA ASP A 183 12.85 45.60 -8.11
C ASP A 183 11.39 45.43 -7.64
N VAL A 184 11.25 44.94 -6.42
CA VAL A 184 9.97 44.69 -5.73
C VAL A 184 9.13 45.96 -5.67
N SER A 185 9.76 47.14 -5.59
CA SER A 185 9.05 48.43 -5.56
C SER A 185 8.47 48.81 -6.93
N LYS A 186 9.21 48.52 -8.02
CA LYS A 186 8.71 48.68 -9.40
C LYS A 186 7.62 47.67 -9.76
N SER A 187 7.72 46.44 -9.28
CA SER A 187 6.73 45.39 -9.56
C SER A 187 5.45 45.54 -8.73
N MET A 188 5.55 45.92 -7.45
CA MET A 188 4.38 46.38 -6.66
C MET A 188 3.75 47.63 -7.29
N GLY A 189 4.57 48.60 -7.71
CA GLY A 189 4.09 49.80 -8.43
C GLY A 189 3.42 49.48 -9.77
N ASN A 190 3.95 48.52 -10.53
CA ASN A 190 3.41 48.08 -11.82
C ASN A 190 2.15 47.21 -11.68
N TYR A 191 2.01 46.44 -10.58
CA TYR A 191 0.80 45.65 -10.32
C TYR A 191 -0.35 46.56 -9.88
N GLN A 192 -0.11 47.46 -8.92
CA GLN A 192 -1.09 48.47 -8.47
C GLN A 192 -1.55 49.41 -9.60
N THR A 193 -0.69 49.68 -10.59
CA THR A 193 -1.06 50.50 -11.76
C THR A 193 -1.74 49.71 -12.88
N LYS A 194 -1.52 48.40 -13.00
CA LYS A 194 -2.21 47.53 -13.98
C LYS A 194 -3.59 47.07 -13.52
N THR A 195 -3.81 46.88 -12.22
CA THR A 195 -5.11 46.53 -11.65
C THR A 195 -5.76 47.78 -11.04
N LYS A 196 -6.22 48.69 -11.90
CA LYS A 196 -6.99 49.87 -11.46
C LYS A 196 -8.37 49.54 -10.89
N ASP A 197 -8.78 48.28 -10.96
CA ASP A 197 -10.01 47.78 -10.36
C ASP A 197 -9.71 46.49 -9.59
N VAL A 198 -10.40 46.35 -8.45
CA VAL A 198 -10.42 45.23 -7.49
C VAL A 198 -9.36 45.33 -6.39
N ALA A 199 -9.86 45.54 -5.16
CA ALA A 199 -9.14 45.27 -3.91
C ALA A 199 -8.72 43.80 -3.88
N THR A 200 -7.55 43.53 -4.46
CA THR A 200 -6.97 42.19 -4.57
C THR A 200 -6.31 41.90 -3.23
N SER A 201 -6.76 40.84 -2.54
CA SER A 201 -6.29 40.53 -1.19
C SER A 201 -4.77 40.38 -1.17
N LEU A 202 -4.11 40.65 -0.04
CA LEU A 202 -2.67 40.43 0.09
C LEU A 202 -2.28 39.01 -0.35
N HIS A 203 -3.11 38.01 -0.02
CA HIS A 203 -2.93 36.62 -0.43
C HIS A 203 -2.92 36.42 -1.96
N ASP A 204 -3.81 37.08 -2.70
CA ASP A 204 -3.86 36.95 -4.17
C ASP A 204 -2.62 37.55 -4.84
N GLN A 205 -2.11 38.67 -4.31
CA GLN A 205 -0.88 39.29 -4.78
C GLN A 205 0.33 38.39 -4.50
N LYS A 206 0.35 37.77 -3.31
CA LYS A 206 1.36 36.77 -2.91
C LYS A 206 1.40 35.59 -3.89
N VAL A 207 0.24 35.01 -4.21
CA VAL A 207 0.08 33.90 -5.16
C VAL A 207 0.59 34.30 -6.56
N ALA A 208 0.28 35.52 -7.02
CA ALA A 208 0.69 36.00 -8.33
C ALA A 208 2.22 36.15 -8.46
N ILE A 209 2.88 36.73 -7.44
CA ILE A 209 4.33 36.89 -7.44
C ILE A 209 5.03 35.53 -7.39
N LEU A 210 4.60 34.63 -6.50
CA LEU A 210 5.15 33.27 -6.43
C LEU A 210 5.01 32.54 -7.77
N ASN A 211 3.84 32.64 -8.42
CA ASN A 211 3.64 32.07 -9.75
C ASN A 211 4.65 32.58 -10.78
N GLU A 212 4.89 33.90 -10.83
CA GLU A 212 5.86 34.47 -11.75
C GLU A 212 7.29 33.95 -11.49
N GLN A 213 7.71 33.89 -10.22
CA GLN A 213 9.06 33.43 -9.87
C GLN A 213 9.27 31.96 -10.22
N TYR A 214 8.31 31.11 -9.88
CA TYR A 214 8.40 29.68 -10.17
C TYR A 214 8.33 29.39 -11.67
N GLU A 215 7.52 30.12 -12.44
CA GLU A 215 7.45 29.97 -13.91
C GLU A 215 8.80 30.28 -14.57
N LYS A 216 9.51 31.33 -14.13
CA LYS A 216 10.87 31.64 -14.62
C LYS A 216 11.87 30.53 -14.30
N MET A 217 11.77 29.91 -13.13
CA MET A 217 12.68 28.85 -12.68
C MET A 217 12.31 27.45 -13.21
N GLN A 218 11.19 27.28 -13.92
CA GLN A 218 10.74 25.99 -14.45
C GLN A 218 11.75 25.32 -15.37
N ILE A 219 12.54 26.11 -16.11
CA ILE A 219 13.55 25.57 -17.04
C ILE A 219 14.58 24.72 -16.28
N TYR A 220 14.88 25.09 -15.04
CA TYR A 220 15.86 24.42 -14.18
C TYR A 220 15.20 23.36 -13.29
N LEU A 221 14.01 23.64 -12.74
CA LEU A 221 13.36 22.78 -11.75
C LEU A 221 12.30 21.84 -12.32
N GLY A 222 11.96 21.95 -13.61
CA GLY A 222 10.92 21.12 -14.21
C GLY A 222 11.22 19.62 -14.13
N ARG A 223 12.49 19.21 -14.29
CA ARG A 223 12.91 17.81 -14.14
C ARG A 223 12.86 17.36 -12.68
N TYR A 224 13.28 18.24 -11.76
CA TYR A 224 13.25 18.02 -10.32
C TYR A 224 11.83 17.71 -9.84
N PHE A 225 10.88 18.60 -10.08
CA PHE A 225 9.48 18.42 -9.63
C PHE A 225 8.82 17.20 -10.27
N LYS A 226 9.10 16.93 -11.56
CA LYS A 226 8.56 15.74 -12.23
C LYS A 226 9.03 14.44 -11.60
N MET A 227 10.33 14.36 -11.26
CA MET A 227 10.88 13.16 -10.64
C MET A 227 10.36 12.99 -9.21
N PHE A 228 10.32 14.07 -8.43
CA PHE A 228 9.76 14.05 -7.08
C PHE A 228 8.28 13.62 -7.09
N HIS A 229 7.45 14.23 -7.95
CA HIS A 229 6.06 13.82 -8.16
C HIS A 229 5.94 12.35 -8.53
N ARG A 230 6.81 11.83 -9.42
CA ARG A 230 6.78 10.43 -9.83
C ARG A 230 7.06 9.49 -8.67
N ILE A 231 8.05 9.78 -7.82
CA ILE A 231 8.35 8.96 -6.64
C ILE A 231 7.13 8.89 -5.72
N VAL A 232 6.59 10.05 -5.33
CA VAL A 232 5.44 10.10 -4.40
C VAL A 232 4.22 9.42 -5.00
N LYS A 233 3.94 9.68 -6.29
CA LYS A 233 2.83 9.04 -7.00
C LYS A 233 2.95 7.53 -7.03
N THR A 234 4.11 6.99 -7.39
CA THR A 234 4.35 5.54 -7.44
C THR A 234 4.17 4.90 -6.07
N LEU A 235 4.66 5.54 -4.99
CA LEU A 235 4.43 5.06 -3.64
C LEU A 235 2.95 5.08 -3.24
N ASN A 236 2.21 6.13 -3.62
CA ASN A 236 0.78 6.23 -3.38
C ASN A 236 0.01 5.13 -4.11
N GLU A 237 0.29 4.90 -5.39
CA GLU A 237 -0.34 3.82 -6.17
C GLU A 237 -0.10 2.45 -5.50
N TYR A 238 1.11 2.18 -4.99
CA TYR A 238 1.34 0.95 -4.25
C TYR A 238 0.55 0.85 -2.95
N TYR A 239 0.44 1.95 -2.21
CA TYR A 239 -0.30 1.99 -0.95
C TYR A 239 -1.82 1.92 -1.14
N ASP A 240 -2.33 2.51 -2.22
CA ASP A 240 -3.74 2.52 -2.57
C ASP A 240 -4.21 1.18 -3.15
N ASP A 241 -3.41 0.56 -4.02
CA ASP A 241 -3.84 -0.60 -4.81
C ASP A 241 -3.49 -1.96 -4.17
N TYR A 242 -2.51 -2.02 -3.26
CA TYR A 242 -1.99 -3.28 -2.73
C TYR A 242 -2.09 -3.38 -1.20
N ASN A 243 -3.01 -4.22 -0.73
CA ASN A 243 -3.20 -4.53 0.69
C ASN A 243 -1.94 -5.06 1.41
N ASP A 244 -0.99 -5.64 0.66
CA ASP A 244 0.25 -6.16 1.20
C ASP A 244 1.32 -5.08 1.47
N PHE A 245 1.09 -3.85 0.98
CA PHE A 245 1.95 -2.70 1.20
C PHE A 245 1.41 -1.84 2.36
N ASP A 246 1.79 -2.22 3.58
CA ASP A 246 1.28 -1.58 4.79
C ASP A 246 1.78 -0.13 5.00
N VAL A 247 1.07 0.61 5.87
CA VAL A 247 1.43 1.98 6.32
C VAL A 247 2.88 2.06 6.79
N LYS A 248 3.37 1.03 7.47
CA LYS A 248 4.73 1.02 8.04
C LYS A 248 5.79 1.02 6.95
N ARG A 249 5.57 0.28 5.86
CA ARG A 249 6.45 0.30 4.69
C ARG A 249 6.33 1.60 3.93
N TYR A 250 5.11 2.05 3.66
CA TYR A 250 4.89 3.33 2.97
C TYR A 250 5.61 4.49 3.68
N THR A 251 5.39 4.65 4.99
CA THR A 251 6.05 5.67 5.81
C THR A 251 7.57 5.54 5.84
N LYS A 252 8.12 4.31 5.78
CA LYS A 252 9.57 4.08 5.65
C LYS A 252 10.13 4.67 4.34
N TYR A 253 9.46 4.46 3.20
CA TYR A 253 9.93 5.01 1.93
C TYR A 253 9.79 6.53 1.88
N ILE A 254 8.67 7.07 2.36
CA ILE A 254 8.46 8.52 2.48
C ILE A 254 9.52 9.14 3.40
N GLY A 255 9.79 8.52 4.55
CA GLY A 255 10.88 8.92 5.44
C GLY A 255 12.24 8.90 4.76
N THR A 256 12.54 7.84 4.01
CA THR A 256 13.79 7.73 3.23
C THR A 256 13.90 8.85 2.19
N LEU A 257 12.84 9.12 1.42
CA LEU A 257 12.81 10.24 0.47
C LEU A 257 13.06 11.56 1.17
N ARG A 258 12.35 11.84 2.28
CA ARG A 258 12.50 13.05 3.10
C ARG A 258 13.93 13.28 3.58
N THR A 259 14.69 12.24 3.92
CA THR A 259 16.11 12.42 4.32
C THR A 259 17.01 12.97 3.21
N GLN A 260 16.60 12.87 1.94
CA GLN A 260 17.34 13.39 0.79
C GLN A 260 16.95 14.83 0.44
N ILE A 261 16.01 15.43 1.18
CA ILE A 261 15.45 16.75 0.89
C ILE A 261 16.02 17.75 1.89
N SER A 262 16.66 18.80 1.38
CA SER A 262 17.14 19.91 2.20
C SER A 262 15.98 20.82 2.66
N PRO A 263 16.17 21.62 3.72
CA PRO A 263 15.18 22.61 4.17
C PRO A 263 14.68 23.54 3.06
N ALA A 264 15.58 24.00 2.20
CA ALA A 264 15.25 24.86 1.07
C ALA A 264 14.33 24.15 0.07
N GLU A 265 14.63 22.89 -0.23
CA GLU A 265 13.81 22.07 -1.12
C GLU A 265 12.43 21.78 -0.54
N PHE A 266 12.33 21.56 0.77
CA PHE A 266 11.05 21.39 1.46
C PHE A 266 10.10 22.57 1.23
N GLN A 267 10.57 23.80 1.47
CA GLN A 267 9.81 25.02 1.19
C GLN A 267 9.43 25.14 -0.29
N VAL A 268 10.39 24.84 -1.17
CA VAL A 268 10.17 24.94 -2.61
C VAL A 268 9.14 23.94 -3.11
N ILE A 269 9.13 22.71 -2.56
CA ILE A 269 8.13 21.69 -2.85
C ILE A 269 6.75 22.13 -2.35
N LEU A 270 6.65 22.63 -1.11
CA LEU A 270 5.39 23.09 -0.51
C LEU A 270 4.78 24.26 -1.28
N PHE A 271 5.58 25.26 -1.65
CA PHE A 271 5.06 26.39 -2.42
C PHE A 271 4.73 26.00 -3.85
N ASN A 272 5.51 25.08 -4.45
CA ASN A 272 5.15 24.54 -5.75
C ASN A 272 3.79 23.84 -5.71
N SER A 273 3.52 23.02 -4.70
CA SER A 273 2.26 22.28 -4.61
C SER A 273 1.04 23.17 -4.37
N LEU A 274 1.19 24.23 -3.58
CA LEU A 274 0.08 25.10 -3.17
C LEU A 274 -0.20 26.24 -4.14
N TYR A 275 0.84 26.89 -4.65
CA TYR A 275 0.69 28.16 -5.34
C TYR A 275 0.82 28.04 -6.85
N ILE A 276 1.52 27.00 -7.33
CA ILE A 276 1.89 26.87 -8.73
C ILE A 276 0.94 25.92 -9.44
N LYS A 277 0.25 26.43 -10.45
CA LYS A 277 -0.75 25.65 -11.21
C LYS A 277 -0.19 24.35 -11.80
N ARG A 278 1.08 24.35 -12.26
CA ARG A 278 1.76 23.14 -12.75
C ARG A 278 2.09 22.15 -11.63
N GLY A 279 2.20 22.64 -10.40
CA GLY A 279 2.47 21.86 -9.19
C GLY A 279 1.23 21.25 -8.55
N PHE A 280 0.01 21.56 -9.01
CA PHE A 280 -1.21 20.97 -8.43
C PHE A 280 -1.21 19.45 -8.48
N GLY A 281 -0.68 18.84 -9.54
CA GLY A 281 -0.53 17.38 -9.60
C GLY A 281 0.32 16.86 -8.43
N LEU A 282 1.42 17.55 -8.10
CA LEU A 282 2.22 17.24 -6.92
C LEU A 282 1.47 17.49 -5.61
N GLY A 283 0.73 18.59 -5.50
CA GLY A 283 -0.11 18.89 -4.34
C GLY A 283 -1.13 17.80 -4.05
N ILE A 284 -1.79 17.26 -5.08
CA ILE A 284 -2.71 16.13 -4.94
C ILE A 284 -1.97 14.90 -4.39
N GLN A 285 -0.79 14.57 -4.94
CA GLN A 285 -0.03 13.41 -4.49
C GLN A 285 0.52 13.55 -3.06
N LEU A 286 0.69 14.76 -2.56
CA LEU A 286 1.15 15.01 -1.19
C LEU A 286 0.03 14.83 -0.15
N ILE A 287 -1.25 14.90 -0.54
CA ILE A 287 -2.37 14.60 0.36
C ILE A 287 -2.29 13.13 0.80
N GLY A 288 -2.40 12.88 2.11
CA GLY A 288 -2.35 11.53 2.65
C GLY A 288 -0.96 10.88 2.62
N SER A 289 0.12 11.63 2.34
CA SER A 289 1.44 11.05 2.09
C SER A 289 2.39 11.01 3.29
N GLY A 290 2.15 11.82 4.30
CA GLY A 290 3.04 12.03 5.44
C GLY A 290 4.39 12.64 5.10
N PHE A 291 4.56 13.18 3.89
CA PHE A 291 5.86 13.68 3.45
C PHE A 291 6.39 14.82 4.34
N PHE A 292 5.53 15.73 4.77
CA PHE A 292 5.92 16.87 5.61
C PHE A 292 6.00 16.54 7.11
N GLY A 293 5.42 15.42 7.55
CA GLY A 293 5.31 15.04 8.95
C GLY A 293 3.91 14.58 9.31
N ASP A 294 3.68 14.45 10.62
CA ASP A 294 2.37 14.22 11.23
C ASP A 294 1.90 15.42 12.07
N ASP A 295 0.71 15.31 12.66
CA ASP A 295 0.12 16.40 13.46
C ASP A 295 1.02 16.79 14.66
N PHE A 296 1.74 15.82 15.24
CA PHE A 296 2.65 16.07 16.35
C PHE A 296 3.89 16.84 15.88
N ASP A 297 4.44 16.50 14.71
CA ASP A 297 5.56 17.23 14.10
C ASP A 297 5.21 18.71 13.86
N PHE A 298 3.96 19.00 13.47
CA PHE A 298 3.48 20.35 13.22
C PHE A 298 3.21 21.13 14.52
N GLU A 299 2.61 20.50 15.53
CA GLU A 299 2.39 21.11 16.84
C GLU A 299 3.69 21.49 17.54
N THR A 300 4.73 20.67 17.37
CA THR A 300 6.04 20.85 18.00
C THR A 300 7.03 21.64 17.14
N ASN A 301 6.65 22.02 15.91
CA ASN A 301 7.53 22.61 14.89
C ASN A 301 8.86 21.84 14.74
N GLN A 302 8.79 20.49 14.82
CA GLN A 302 9.98 19.64 14.87
C GLN A 302 10.81 19.68 13.59
N HIS A 303 10.17 19.94 12.45
CA HIS A 303 10.80 19.92 11.14
C HIS A 303 10.91 21.32 10.51
N PHE A 304 9.94 22.19 10.74
CA PHE A 304 9.94 23.60 10.33
C PHE A 304 8.88 24.36 11.12
N GLU A 305 9.07 25.66 11.29
CA GLU A 305 8.02 26.55 11.78
C GLU A 305 6.88 26.56 10.76
N THR A 306 5.71 26.17 11.23
CA THR A 306 4.51 26.04 10.40
C THR A 306 3.76 27.37 10.36
N SER A 307 3.61 27.94 9.18
CA SER A 307 2.68 29.06 8.96
C SER A 307 1.24 28.60 9.16
N ILE A 308 0.47 29.43 9.86
CA ILE A 308 -0.97 29.20 10.06
C ILE A 308 -1.76 29.13 8.73
N ASN A 309 -1.27 29.78 7.67
CA ASN A 309 -1.98 29.87 6.39
C ASN A 309 -1.97 28.55 5.60
N GLU A 310 -1.02 27.66 5.87
CA GLU A 310 -0.87 26.39 5.16
C GLU A 310 -1.06 25.17 6.08
N GLN A 311 -1.31 25.39 7.37
CA GLN A 311 -1.60 24.32 8.32
C GLN A 311 -2.73 23.41 7.84
N TRP A 312 -3.76 23.97 7.20
CA TRP A 312 -4.86 23.18 6.61
C TRP A 312 -4.35 22.13 5.60
N PHE A 313 -3.35 22.47 4.77
CA PHE A 313 -2.79 21.55 3.79
C PHE A 313 -1.83 20.56 4.43
N LEU A 314 -1.05 21.00 5.42
CA LEU A 314 -0.17 20.12 6.17
C LEU A 314 -0.97 19.04 6.90
N SER A 315 -2.09 19.38 7.52
CA SER A 315 -3.04 18.42 8.10
C SER A 315 -3.67 17.50 7.05
N LEU A 316 -3.89 17.95 5.82
CA LEU A 316 -4.33 17.07 4.72
C LEU A 316 -3.20 16.16 4.21
N SER A 317 -1.95 16.56 4.42
CA SER A 317 -0.79 15.81 3.96
C SER A 317 -0.46 14.62 4.86
N THR A 318 -0.96 14.56 6.10
CA THR A 318 -0.66 13.47 7.05
C THR A 318 -1.17 12.12 6.57
N VAL A 319 -0.48 11.03 6.97
CA VAL A 319 -0.88 9.65 6.59
C VAL A 319 -2.15 9.28 7.35
N ASP A 320 -3.27 9.37 6.66
CA ASP A 320 -4.59 9.00 7.17
C ASP A 320 -5.43 8.38 6.04
N SER A 321 -6.31 7.44 6.39
CA SER A 321 -7.16 6.74 5.41
C SER A 321 -8.12 7.69 4.71
N ASP A 322 -8.71 8.64 5.44
CA ASP A 322 -9.64 9.61 4.86
C ASP A 322 -8.89 10.56 3.93
N ASN A 323 -7.68 10.97 4.29
CA ASN A 323 -6.82 11.78 3.42
C ASN A 323 -6.43 11.02 2.14
N SER A 324 -6.13 9.72 2.23
CA SER A 324 -5.86 8.88 1.05
C SER A 324 -7.08 8.80 0.12
N ILE A 325 -8.28 8.65 0.67
CA ILE A 325 -9.53 8.67 -0.11
C ILE A 325 -9.76 10.04 -0.75
N LYS A 326 -9.52 11.15 -0.03
CA LYS A 326 -9.61 12.51 -0.59
C LYS A 326 -8.64 12.70 -1.75
N ARG A 327 -7.40 12.20 -1.64
CA ARG A 327 -6.40 12.23 -2.74
C ARG A 327 -6.94 11.51 -3.98
N GLN A 328 -7.48 10.30 -3.83
CA GLN A 328 -8.01 9.52 -4.95
C GLN A 328 -9.19 10.25 -5.63
N LYS A 329 -10.17 10.70 -4.85
CA LYS A 329 -11.34 11.46 -5.36
C LYS A 329 -10.93 12.77 -6.06
N LEU A 330 -9.99 13.52 -5.49
CA LEU A 330 -9.48 14.74 -6.09
C LEU A 330 -8.69 14.46 -7.39
N SER A 331 -7.94 13.36 -7.42
CA SER A 331 -7.23 12.88 -8.62
C SER A 331 -8.17 12.48 -9.75
N GLU A 332 -9.37 11.98 -9.44
CA GLU A 332 -10.42 11.70 -10.43
C GLU A 332 -11.11 12.99 -10.87
N TYR A 333 -11.48 13.84 -9.91
CA TYR A 333 -12.14 15.12 -10.17
C TYR A 333 -11.33 15.99 -11.15
N ILE A 334 -10.02 16.12 -10.96
CA ILE A 334 -9.18 16.94 -11.83
C ILE A 334 -9.11 16.39 -13.28
N LYS A 335 -9.30 15.09 -13.48
CA LYS A 335 -9.34 14.47 -14.83
C LYS A 335 -10.66 14.76 -15.54
N GLU A 336 -11.74 14.91 -14.79
CA GLU A 336 -13.07 15.25 -15.30
C GLU A 336 -13.25 16.75 -15.55
N LEU A 337 -12.41 17.58 -14.92
CA LEU A 337 -12.51 19.03 -15.01
C LEU A 337 -12.21 19.54 -16.44
N GLY A 338 -13.09 20.36 -16.99
CA GLY A 338 -12.90 20.94 -18.31
C GLY A 338 -11.68 21.88 -18.36
N SER A 339 -10.99 21.95 -19.50
CA SER A 339 -9.80 22.81 -19.67
C SER A 339 -10.05 24.29 -19.36
N VAL A 340 -11.28 24.78 -19.60
CA VAL A 340 -11.71 26.15 -19.31
C VAL A 340 -11.85 26.37 -17.80
N GLU A 341 -12.43 25.41 -17.09
CA GLU A 341 -12.61 25.48 -15.63
C GLU A 341 -11.27 25.36 -14.93
N TYR A 342 -10.43 24.41 -15.36
CA TYR A 342 -9.07 24.27 -14.83
C TYR A 342 -8.29 25.57 -14.95
N LYS A 343 -8.39 26.29 -16.08
CA LYS A 343 -7.70 27.57 -16.29
C LYS A 343 -8.11 28.66 -15.29
N LYS A 344 -9.33 28.64 -14.75
CA LYS A 344 -9.83 29.63 -13.77
C LYS A 344 -9.27 29.42 -12.36
N ILE A 345 -8.77 28.23 -12.05
CA ILE A 345 -8.22 27.92 -10.73
C ILE A 345 -6.90 28.67 -10.52
N ALA A 346 -6.85 29.55 -9.51
CA ALA A 346 -5.69 30.38 -9.21
C ALA A 346 -4.60 29.63 -8.41
N ASN A 347 -5.00 28.91 -7.36
CA ASN A 347 -4.11 28.18 -6.45
C ASN A 347 -4.77 26.86 -6.00
N PHE A 348 -4.02 26.05 -5.24
CA PHE A 348 -4.48 24.74 -4.77
C PHE A 348 -5.64 24.85 -3.78
N GLU A 349 -5.66 25.90 -2.95
CA GLU A 349 -6.80 26.16 -2.05
C GLU A 349 -8.10 26.36 -2.83
N SER A 350 -8.05 27.10 -3.94
CA SER A 350 -9.20 27.31 -4.83
C SER A 350 -9.64 26.01 -5.50
N LEU A 351 -8.69 25.15 -5.91
CA LEU A 351 -9.00 23.81 -6.43
C LEU A 351 -9.71 22.96 -5.38
N TYR A 352 -9.20 22.97 -4.15
CA TYR A 352 -9.71 22.16 -3.06
C TYR A 352 -11.09 22.62 -2.60
N LYS A 353 -11.34 23.93 -2.53
CA LYS A 353 -12.67 24.50 -2.27
C LYS A 353 -13.67 24.07 -3.34
N LEU A 354 -13.32 24.22 -4.62
CA LEU A 354 -14.19 23.81 -5.72
C LEU A 354 -14.53 22.31 -5.68
N PHE A 355 -13.55 21.46 -5.37
CA PHE A 355 -13.76 20.03 -5.16
C PHE A 355 -14.76 19.76 -4.03
N ASN A 356 -14.59 20.42 -2.87
CA ASN A 356 -15.47 20.27 -1.72
C ASN A 356 -16.90 20.78 -1.99
N GLU A 357 -17.06 21.83 -2.80
CA GLU A 357 -18.38 22.35 -3.18
C GLU A 357 -19.13 21.44 -4.17
N THR A 358 -18.41 20.64 -4.95
CA THR A 358 -18.99 19.84 -6.05
C THR A 358 -19.18 18.36 -5.70
N LYS A 359 -18.38 17.80 -4.76
CA LYS A 359 -18.27 16.35 -4.54
C LYS A 359 -18.28 15.89 -3.07
N LEU A 360 -18.80 16.71 -2.15
CA LEU A 360 -19.19 16.28 -0.79
C LEU A 360 -20.69 16.00 -0.70
#